data_AF-S2EHK6-F1
#
_entry.id   AF-S2EHK6-F1
#
_cell.length_a   1.000
_cell.length_b   1.000
_cell.length_c   1.000
_cell.angle_alpha   90.00
_cell.angle_beta   90.00
_cell.angle_gamma   90.00
#
_symmetry.space_group_name_H-M   'P 1'
#
loop_
_entity.id
_entity.type
_entity.pdbx_description
1 polymer ?
#
loop_
_entity_poly.entity_id
_entity_poly.type
_entity_poly.pdbx_seq_one_letter_code
_entity_poly.pdbx_strand_id
1 'polypeptide(L)'
;MNEIDRFFANSVESIISENLGHSALSKIKSRLSEKFGIGIYESLSQFSKFDIVLREFFGKGADSIERKCFESILLLDSKSMKNNGMYITIKDNDLSMLFLETFGDEMKKNMINCVTDKSMTIYEILQKCDIPQTSGYRKIKQLIENNFLTIQGFGTSSDGKKIPKYTSVFENIKIDIEKNKVLVSVKIKN
;
A
#
# COMPACT_ATOMS: atom_id res chain seq x y z
N MET A 1 -9.00 -3.97 -6.62
CA MET A 1 -7.56 -3.74 -6.39
C MET A 1 -7.42 -3.75 -4.89
N ASN A 2 -6.71 -4.70 -4.28
CA ASN A 2 -6.49 -4.64 -2.84
C ASN A 2 -5.47 -3.51 -2.61
N GLU A 3 -5.78 -2.58 -1.72
CA GLU A 3 -5.02 -1.35 -1.50
C GLU A 3 -3.57 -1.63 -1.05
N ILE A 4 -3.41 -2.74 -0.35
CA ILE A 4 -2.14 -3.31 0.07
C ILE A 4 -1.24 -3.63 -1.13
N ASP A 5 -1.81 -4.16 -2.21
CA ASP A 5 -1.04 -4.61 -3.36
C ASP A 5 -0.32 -3.42 -4.02
N ARG A 6 -0.92 -2.22 -3.96
CA ARG A 6 -0.29 -0.99 -4.45
C ARG A 6 0.88 -0.54 -3.59
N PHE A 7 0.78 -0.71 -2.27
CA PHE A 7 1.89 -0.37 -1.36
C PHE A 7 3.13 -1.20 -1.67
N PHE A 8 2.97 -2.48 -1.98
CA PHE A 8 4.09 -3.37 -2.27
C PHE A 8 4.53 -3.36 -3.73
N ALA A 9 3.77 -2.73 -4.63
CA ALA A 9 4.04 -2.81 -6.04
C ALA A 9 5.40 -2.21 -6.45
N ASN A 10 5.76 -1.06 -5.88
CA ASN A 10 7.06 -0.44 -6.11
C ASN A 10 8.20 -1.35 -5.61
N SER A 11 8.05 -1.90 -4.40
CA SER A 11 9.04 -2.80 -3.81
C SER A 11 9.23 -4.05 -4.66
N VAL A 12 8.13 -4.69 -5.10
CA VAL A 12 8.17 -5.87 -5.99
C VAL A 12 8.89 -5.53 -7.29
N GLU A 13 8.62 -4.38 -7.90
CA GLU A 13 9.29 -3.94 -9.12
C GLU A 13 10.81 -3.78 -8.91
N SER A 14 11.23 -3.11 -7.82
CA SER A 14 12.63 -2.95 -7.44
C SER A 14 13.31 -4.31 -7.24
N ILE A 15 12.67 -5.24 -6.53
CA ILE A 15 13.22 -6.57 -6.25
C ILE A 15 13.39 -7.39 -7.53
N ILE A 16 12.42 -7.33 -8.45
CA ILE A 16 12.54 -7.98 -9.75
C ILE A 16 13.71 -7.37 -10.54
N SER A 17 13.84 -6.05 -10.53
CA SER A 17 14.93 -5.35 -11.20
C SER A 17 16.30 -5.72 -10.62
N GLU A 18 16.44 -5.79 -9.30
CA GLU A 18 17.69 -6.12 -8.61
C GLU A 18 18.08 -7.59 -8.80
N ASN A 19 17.11 -8.51 -8.76
CA ASN A 19 17.39 -9.94 -8.85
C ASN A 19 17.52 -10.45 -10.29
N LEU A 20 16.73 -9.90 -11.22
CA LEU A 20 16.61 -10.42 -12.60
C LEU A 20 17.14 -9.43 -13.65
N GLY A 21 17.39 -8.18 -13.27
CA GLY A 21 17.88 -7.11 -14.15
C GLY A 21 16.77 -6.36 -14.88
N HIS A 22 17.07 -5.12 -15.28
CA HIS A 22 16.13 -4.24 -16.00
C HIS A 22 15.56 -4.85 -17.28
N SER A 23 16.35 -5.66 -18.02
CA SER A 23 15.88 -6.31 -19.25
C SER A 23 14.78 -7.34 -18.97
N ALA A 24 14.93 -8.14 -17.91
CA ALA A 24 13.91 -9.11 -17.51
C ALA A 24 12.63 -8.40 -17.06
N LEU A 25 12.76 -7.35 -16.24
CA LEU A 25 11.63 -6.52 -15.83
C LEU A 25 10.87 -5.94 -17.04
N SER A 26 11.60 -5.41 -18.03
CA SER A 26 10.97 -4.88 -19.25
C SER A 26 10.20 -5.96 -20.03
N LYS A 27 10.76 -7.16 -20.15
CA LYS A 27 10.08 -8.28 -20.82
C LYS A 27 8.81 -8.70 -20.09
N ILE A 28 8.85 -8.75 -18.76
CA ILE A 28 7.68 -9.04 -17.92
C ILE A 28 6.59 -7.98 -18.15
N LYS A 29 6.95 -6.69 -18.09
CA LYS A 29 6.02 -5.58 -18.34
C LYS A 29 5.38 -5.66 -19.72
N SER A 30 6.18 -5.83 -20.77
CA SER A 30 5.68 -5.99 -22.15
C SER A 30 4.73 -7.17 -22.24
N ARG A 31 5.08 -8.31 -21.64
CA ARG A 31 4.26 -9.52 -21.71
C ARG A 31 2.93 -9.41 -20.97
N LEU A 32 2.92 -8.75 -19.81
CA LEU A 32 1.68 -8.43 -19.08
C LEU A 32 0.75 -7.54 -19.91
N SER A 33 1.32 -6.53 -20.58
CA SER A 33 0.58 -5.65 -21.46
C SER A 33 0.03 -6.39 -22.69
N GLU A 34 0.85 -7.20 -23.36
CA GLU A 34 0.43 -7.96 -24.54
C GLU A 34 -0.67 -8.98 -24.23
N LYS A 35 -0.52 -9.71 -23.13
CA LYS A 35 -1.40 -10.85 -22.82
C LYS A 35 -2.69 -10.43 -22.12
N PHE A 36 -2.62 -9.42 -21.27
CA PHE A 36 -3.74 -9.05 -20.39
C PHE A 36 -4.15 -7.59 -20.51
N GLY A 37 -3.41 -6.76 -21.24
CA GLY A 37 -3.67 -5.31 -21.34
C GLY A 37 -3.39 -4.56 -20.04
N ILE A 38 -2.61 -5.13 -19.12
CA ILE A 38 -2.37 -4.56 -17.78
C ILE A 38 -0.90 -4.21 -17.57
N GLY A 39 -0.66 -3.19 -16.75
CA GLY A 39 0.67 -2.85 -16.25
C GLY A 39 1.10 -3.73 -15.07
N ILE A 40 2.38 -3.63 -14.68
CA ILE A 40 2.92 -4.38 -13.53
C ILE A 40 2.17 -4.10 -12.23
N TYR A 41 1.85 -2.84 -11.95
CA TYR A 41 1.10 -2.41 -10.77
C TYR A 41 -0.27 -3.10 -10.66
N GLU A 42 -0.98 -3.20 -11.79
CA GLU A 42 -2.29 -3.86 -11.82
C GLU A 42 -2.17 -5.38 -11.73
N SER A 43 -1.10 -5.94 -12.29
CA SER A 43 -0.84 -7.38 -12.20
C SER A 43 -0.61 -7.86 -10.77
N LEU A 44 -0.08 -7.02 -9.89
CA LEU A 44 0.16 -7.39 -8.49
C LEU A 44 -1.13 -7.48 -7.68
N SER A 45 -2.17 -6.74 -8.08
CA SER A 45 -3.52 -6.93 -7.55
C SER A 45 -4.29 -8.09 -8.17
N GLN A 46 -3.78 -8.64 -9.25
CA GLN A 46 -4.31 -9.80 -9.94
C GLN A 46 -3.20 -10.84 -10.00
N PHE A 47 -2.66 -11.21 -8.83
CA PHE A 47 -1.42 -11.97 -8.70
C PHE A 47 -1.37 -13.23 -9.57
N SER A 48 -2.52 -13.88 -9.81
CA SER A 48 -2.61 -15.00 -10.76
C SER A 48 -2.17 -14.66 -12.18
N LYS A 49 -2.46 -13.45 -12.69
CA LYS A 49 -1.99 -12.98 -14.00
C LYS A 49 -0.48 -12.70 -13.99
N PHE A 50 0.03 -12.18 -12.88
CA PHE A 50 1.46 -11.97 -12.69
C PHE A 50 2.23 -13.30 -12.66
N ASP A 51 1.76 -14.27 -11.87
CA ASP A 51 2.27 -15.64 -11.79
C ASP A 51 2.30 -16.33 -13.16
N ILE A 52 1.24 -16.21 -13.97
CA ILE A 52 1.20 -16.75 -15.33
C ILE A 52 2.38 -16.23 -16.17
N VAL A 53 2.65 -14.92 -16.13
CA VAL A 53 3.77 -14.33 -16.89
C VAL A 53 5.11 -14.78 -16.32
N LEU A 54 5.27 -14.85 -15.01
CA LEU A 54 6.50 -15.37 -14.41
C LEU A 54 6.76 -16.83 -14.82
N ARG A 55 5.73 -17.68 -14.80
CA ARG A 55 5.85 -19.08 -15.22
C ARG A 55 6.18 -19.23 -16.71
N GLU A 56 5.72 -18.32 -17.56
CA GLU A 56 6.11 -18.32 -18.99
C GLU A 56 7.61 -18.12 -19.19
N PHE A 57 8.24 -17.22 -18.41
CA PHE A 57 9.67 -16.94 -18.55
C PHE A 57 10.55 -17.89 -17.74
N PHE A 58 10.09 -18.34 -16.58
CA PHE A 58 10.94 -19.02 -15.59
C PHE A 58 10.49 -20.43 -15.25
N GLY A 59 9.33 -20.88 -15.74
CA GLY A 59 8.77 -22.20 -15.43
C GLY A 59 8.68 -22.43 -13.91
N LYS A 60 9.25 -23.53 -13.43
CA LYS A 60 9.35 -23.85 -11.98
C LYS A 60 10.19 -22.85 -11.17
N GLY A 61 11.03 -22.04 -11.84
CA GLY A 61 11.81 -20.99 -11.18
C GLY A 61 10.97 -19.81 -10.70
N ALA A 62 9.74 -19.65 -11.20
CA ALA A 62 8.83 -18.59 -10.79
C ALA A 62 8.55 -18.62 -9.27
N ASP A 63 8.32 -19.81 -8.70
CA ASP A 63 8.03 -19.97 -7.26
C ASP A 63 9.15 -19.40 -6.36
N SER A 64 10.41 -19.50 -6.81
CA SER A 64 11.56 -18.94 -6.10
C SER A 64 11.60 -17.42 -6.17
N ILE A 65 11.25 -16.86 -7.33
CA ILE A 65 11.18 -15.40 -7.54
C ILE A 65 10.06 -14.80 -6.70
N GLU A 66 8.87 -15.39 -6.74
CA GLU A 66 7.72 -14.93 -5.96
C GLU A 66 8.03 -14.94 -4.47
N ARG A 67 8.55 -16.07 -3.96
CA ARG A 67 8.95 -16.18 -2.56
C ARG A 67 9.99 -15.14 -2.17
N LYS A 68 11.02 -14.91 -3.01
CA LYS A 68 12.01 -13.86 -2.76
C LYS A 68 11.37 -12.47 -2.71
N CYS A 69 10.44 -12.16 -3.60
CA CYS A 69 9.67 -10.91 -3.56
C CYS A 69 8.92 -10.77 -2.23
N PHE A 70 8.16 -11.78 -1.82
CA PHE A 70 7.43 -11.70 -0.55
C PHE A 70 8.34 -11.62 0.68
N GLU A 71 9.40 -12.43 0.75
CA GLU A 71 10.30 -12.49 1.92
C GLU A 71 11.20 -11.26 2.07
N SER A 72 11.49 -10.55 0.97
CA SER A 72 12.28 -9.32 1.00
C SER A 72 11.46 -8.09 1.38
N ILE A 73 10.16 -8.09 1.10
CA ILE A 73 9.25 -6.98 1.43
C ILE A 73 8.60 -7.20 2.79
N LEU A 74 8.24 -8.45 3.11
CA LEU A 74 7.37 -8.77 4.23
C LEU A 74 7.95 -9.85 5.13
N LEU A 75 7.74 -9.68 6.43
CA LEU A 75 7.78 -10.73 7.42
C LEU A 75 6.39 -10.89 8.03
N LEU A 76 5.83 -12.08 7.85
CA LEU A 76 4.65 -12.48 8.61
C LEU A 76 5.10 -12.82 10.02
N ASP A 77 4.65 -12.03 11.01
CA ASP A 77 4.89 -12.39 12.40
C ASP A 77 3.89 -13.47 12.84
N SER A 78 4.29 -14.73 12.65
CA SER A 78 3.51 -15.90 13.05
C SER A 78 3.24 -15.97 14.57
N LYS A 79 3.98 -15.23 15.41
CA LYS A 79 3.73 -15.15 16.86
C LYS A 79 2.56 -14.21 17.20
N SER A 80 2.21 -13.29 16.31
CA SER A 80 1.06 -12.36 16.47
C SER A 80 -0.31 -13.04 16.34
N MET A 81 -0.37 -14.27 15.80
CA MET A 81 -1.60 -15.06 15.67
C MET A 81 -2.32 -15.35 16.99
N LYS A 82 -1.63 -15.25 18.14
CA LYS A 82 -2.19 -15.60 19.44
C LYS A 82 -2.91 -14.46 20.17
N ASN A 83 -2.71 -13.19 19.79
CA ASN A 83 -3.40 -12.04 20.39
C ASN A 83 -3.40 -10.85 19.42
N ASN A 84 -4.58 -10.35 19.01
CA ASN A 84 -4.83 -9.10 18.26
C ASN A 84 -4.71 -9.08 16.72
N GLY A 85 -4.62 -10.22 16.04
CA GLY A 85 -4.70 -10.31 14.57
C GLY A 85 -3.35 -10.26 13.86
N MET A 86 -3.35 -10.55 12.57
CA MET A 86 -2.14 -10.75 11.76
C MET A 86 -1.45 -9.42 11.46
N TYR A 87 -0.28 -9.20 12.07
CA TYR A 87 0.61 -8.10 11.71
C TYR A 87 1.59 -8.53 10.62
N ILE A 88 1.85 -7.62 9.70
CA ILE A 88 2.86 -7.76 8.65
C ILE A 88 3.97 -6.75 8.92
N THR A 89 5.20 -7.23 9.06
CA THR A 89 6.37 -6.37 9.22
C THR A 89 6.97 -6.04 7.86
N ILE A 90 7.13 -4.75 7.60
CA ILE A 90 7.73 -4.20 6.39
C ILE A 90 9.24 -4.22 6.56
N LYS A 91 9.93 -4.88 5.62
CA LYS A 91 11.40 -4.93 5.54
C LYS A 91 11.99 -3.90 4.60
N ASP A 92 11.18 -3.42 3.66
CA ASP A 92 11.58 -2.41 2.70
C ASP A 92 11.86 -1.09 3.43
N ASN A 93 13.09 -0.58 3.29
CA ASN A 93 13.53 0.61 4.00
C ASN A 93 12.86 1.88 3.46
N ASP A 94 12.66 1.98 2.15
CA ASP A 94 12.03 3.16 1.54
C ASP A 94 10.57 3.24 1.96
N LEU A 95 9.89 2.09 2.00
CA LEU A 95 8.54 1.97 2.52
C LEU A 95 8.51 2.29 4.02
N SER A 96 9.44 1.76 4.82
CA SER A 96 9.53 2.07 6.25
C SER A 96 9.75 3.56 6.51
N MET A 97 10.59 4.22 5.70
CA MET A 97 10.80 5.67 5.76
C MET A 97 9.57 6.44 5.32
N LEU A 98 8.84 6.01 4.29
CA LEU A 98 7.57 6.61 3.88
C LEU A 98 6.53 6.60 5.00
N PHE A 99 6.44 5.51 5.76
CA PHE A 99 5.62 5.44 6.96
C PHE A 99 6.11 6.43 8.03
N LEU A 100 7.41 6.44 8.35
CA LEU A 100 7.96 7.37 9.34
C LEU A 100 7.68 8.83 8.97
N GLU A 101 7.92 9.23 7.72
CA GLU A 101 7.67 10.58 7.22
C GLU A 101 6.18 10.94 7.26
N THR A 102 5.31 9.98 6.92
CA THR A 102 3.86 10.19 6.93
C THR A 102 3.32 10.38 8.34
N PHE A 103 3.79 9.60 9.31
CA PHE A 103 3.36 9.69 10.71
C PHE A 103 4.12 10.74 11.52
N GLY A 104 5.27 11.21 11.03
CA GLY A 104 5.98 12.38 11.55
C GLY A 104 5.30 13.71 11.17
N ASP A 105 4.51 13.74 10.11
CA ASP A 105 3.66 14.88 9.76
C ASP A 105 2.36 14.85 10.58
N GLU A 106 2.23 15.80 11.50
CA GLU A 106 1.12 15.85 12.44
C GLU A 106 -0.25 15.97 11.75
N MET A 107 -0.35 16.75 10.67
CA MET A 107 -1.60 16.89 9.92
C MET A 107 -1.99 15.55 9.28
N LYS A 108 -1.04 14.88 8.61
CA LYS A 108 -1.29 13.57 8.00
C LYS A 108 -1.69 12.52 9.03
N LYS A 109 -0.97 12.45 10.15
CA LYS A 109 -1.29 11.55 11.27
C LYS A 109 -2.71 11.77 11.78
N ASN A 110 -3.10 13.03 12.01
CA ASN A 110 -4.44 13.36 12.51
C ASN A 110 -5.53 13.00 11.50
N MET A 111 -5.29 13.24 10.20
CA MET A 111 -6.22 12.86 9.13
C MET A 111 -6.41 11.34 9.03
N ILE A 112 -5.33 10.56 9.12
CA ILE A 112 -5.40 9.09 9.12
C ILE A 112 -6.22 8.61 10.31
N ASN A 113 -5.86 9.04 11.53
CA ASN A 113 -6.55 8.65 12.76
C ASN A 113 -8.03 9.02 12.73
N CYS A 114 -8.38 10.15 12.11
CA CYS A 114 -9.76 10.61 11.97
C CYS A 114 -10.65 9.61 11.22
N VAL A 115 -10.07 8.85 10.29
CA VAL A 115 -10.79 7.92 9.40
C VAL A 115 -10.41 6.45 9.57
N THR A 116 -9.65 6.12 10.61
CA THR A 116 -9.31 4.74 10.98
C THR A 116 -10.55 3.95 11.32
N ASP A 117 -11.47 4.50 12.10
CA ASP A 117 -12.68 3.77 12.54
C ASP A 117 -13.87 3.95 11.60
N LYS A 118 -13.97 5.10 10.92
CA LYS A 118 -15.14 5.48 10.11
C LYS A 118 -14.73 6.22 8.85
N SER A 119 -15.33 5.84 7.72
CA SER A 119 -15.09 6.55 6.46
C SER A 119 -15.73 7.95 6.43
N MET A 120 -15.01 8.93 5.89
CA MET A 120 -15.41 10.34 5.84
C MET A 120 -15.07 10.97 4.49
N THR A 121 -15.90 11.91 4.05
CA THR A 121 -15.57 12.78 2.91
C THR A 121 -14.39 13.69 3.26
N ILE A 122 -13.71 14.21 2.24
CA ILE A 122 -12.61 15.16 2.45
C ILE A 122 -13.06 16.36 3.29
N TYR A 123 -14.24 16.89 3.03
CA TYR A 123 -14.79 18.01 3.78
C TYR A 123 -14.97 17.68 5.27
N GLU A 124 -15.53 16.51 5.59
CA GLU A 124 -15.70 16.04 6.97
C GLU A 124 -14.35 15.87 7.68
N ILE A 125 -13.32 15.34 6.99
CA ILE A 125 -11.96 15.20 7.55
C ILE A 125 -11.38 16.58 7.89
N LEU A 126 -11.47 17.54 6.97
CA LEU A 126 -10.91 18.88 7.18
C LEU A 126 -11.58 19.62 8.34
N GLN A 127 -12.91 19.48 8.45
CA GLN A 127 -13.68 20.03 9.58
C GLN A 127 -13.27 19.38 10.91
N LYS A 128 -13.21 18.04 10.95
CA LYS A 128 -12.92 17.31 12.18
C LYS A 128 -11.47 17.48 12.66
N CYS A 129 -10.53 17.67 11.74
CA CYS A 129 -9.13 17.91 12.07
C CYS A 129 -8.77 19.39 12.28
N ASP A 130 -9.70 20.33 12.05
CA ASP A 130 -9.48 21.78 12.11
C ASP A 130 -8.28 22.24 11.25
N ILE A 131 -8.25 21.81 9.98
CA ILE A 131 -7.14 22.07 9.06
C ILE A 131 -7.58 23.04 7.94
N PRO A 132 -6.77 24.08 7.61
CA PRO A 132 -7.07 24.97 6.50
C PRO A 132 -7.24 24.21 5.18
N GLN A 133 -8.23 24.63 4.36
CA GLN A 133 -8.62 23.89 3.16
C GLN A 133 -7.46 23.63 2.19
N THR A 134 -6.72 24.65 1.79
CA THR A 134 -5.69 24.52 0.73
C THR A 134 -4.57 23.55 1.13
N SER A 135 -4.05 23.66 2.36
CA SER A 135 -3.05 22.74 2.91
C SER A 135 -3.62 21.34 3.12
N GLY A 136 -4.87 21.26 3.60
CA GLY A 136 -5.51 20.00 3.93
C GLY A 136 -5.83 19.13 2.72
N TYR A 137 -6.41 19.72 1.66
CA TYR A 137 -6.65 19.00 0.40
C TYR A 137 -5.36 18.44 -0.20
N ARG A 138 -4.27 19.22 -0.16
CA ARG A 138 -2.95 18.77 -0.63
C ARG A 138 -2.45 17.56 0.16
N LYS A 139 -2.58 17.56 1.48
CA LYS A 139 -2.13 16.45 2.33
C LYS A 139 -2.98 15.20 2.16
N ILE A 140 -4.30 15.34 2.05
CA ILE A 140 -5.19 14.21 1.76
C ILE A 140 -4.87 13.60 0.40
N LYS A 141 -4.62 14.43 -0.62
CA LYS A 141 -4.20 13.93 -1.93
C LYS A 141 -2.92 13.10 -1.84
N GLN A 142 -1.90 13.58 -1.10
CA GLN A 142 -0.68 12.80 -0.84
C GLN A 142 -0.96 11.48 -0.13
N LEU A 143 -1.88 11.47 0.84
CA LEU A 143 -2.25 10.24 1.55
C LEU A 143 -2.96 9.22 0.64
N ILE A 144 -3.78 9.68 -0.30
CA ILE A 144 -4.43 8.83 -1.30
C ILE A 144 -3.40 8.31 -2.31
N GLU A 145 -2.53 9.18 -2.82
CA GLU A 145 -1.48 8.83 -3.79
C GLU A 145 -0.48 7.83 -3.20
N ASN A 146 -0.13 8.01 -1.93
CA ASN A 146 0.72 7.09 -1.18
C ASN A 146 -0.05 5.92 -0.55
N ASN A 147 -1.32 5.71 -0.94
CA ASN A 147 -2.19 4.60 -0.57
C ASN A 147 -2.54 4.47 0.93
N PHE A 148 -2.24 5.43 1.79
CA PHE A 148 -2.66 5.40 3.20
C PHE A 148 -4.19 5.50 3.39
N LEU A 149 -4.87 6.08 2.40
CA LEU A 149 -6.33 6.23 2.36
C LEU A 149 -6.93 5.59 1.12
N THR A 150 -8.08 4.95 1.28
CA THR A 150 -8.88 4.39 0.17
C THR A 150 -10.35 4.76 0.27
N ILE A 151 -11.07 4.64 -0.84
CA ILE A 151 -12.49 4.93 -0.91
C ILE A 151 -13.29 3.80 -0.26
N GLN A 152 -14.10 4.14 0.73
CA GLN A 152 -15.06 3.24 1.37
C GLN A 152 -16.44 3.91 1.44
N GLY A 153 -17.23 3.66 0.40
CA GLY A 153 -18.58 4.18 0.25
C GLY A 153 -18.65 5.62 -0.25
N PHE A 154 -19.87 6.14 -0.29
CA PHE A 154 -20.17 7.49 -0.78
C PHE A 154 -21.15 8.19 0.15
N GLY A 155 -20.97 9.50 0.33
CA GLY A 155 -21.99 10.39 0.85
C GLY A 155 -22.76 11.07 -0.28
N THR A 156 -23.73 11.89 0.10
CA THR A 156 -24.51 12.72 -0.83
C THR A 156 -24.28 14.18 -0.46
N SER A 157 -23.94 15.00 -1.45
CA SER A 157 -23.83 16.45 -1.30
C SER A 157 -25.21 17.11 -1.20
N SER A 158 -25.24 18.40 -0.84
CA SER A 158 -26.47 19.20 -0.86
C SER A 158 -27.10 19.32 -2.24
N ASP A 159 -26.31 19.22 -3.32
CA ASP A 159 -26.78 19.20 -4.72
C ASP A 159 -27.05 17.78 -5.26
N GLY A 160 -27.09 16.77 -4.39
CA GLY A 160 -27.49 15.39 -4.74
C GLY A 160 -26.38 14.55 -5.40
N LYS A 161 -25.16 15.07 -5.54
CA LYS A 161 -24.02 14.35 -6.12
C LYS A 161 -23.43 13.37 -5.12
N LYS A 162 -22.95 12.23 -5.63
CA LYS A 162 -22.18 11.27 -4.83
C LYS A 162 -20.80 11.83 -4.55
N ILE A 163 -20.42 11.89 -3.27
CA ILE A 163 -19.09 12.29 -2.82
C ILE A 163 -18.38 11.07 -2.24
N PRO A 164 -17.15 10.74 -2.67
CA PRO A 164 -16.41 9.61 -2.09
C PRO A 164 -16.11 9.84 -0.62
N LYS A 165 -16.24 8.77 0.17
CA LYS A 165 -15.77 8.71 1.55
C LYS A 165 -14.47 7.91 1.59
N TYR A 166 -13.54 8.32 2.44
CA TYR A 166 -12.23 7.73 2.57
C TYR A 166 -12.06 7.11 3.96
N THR A 167 -11.36 5.98 4.03
CA THR A 167 -10.94 5.31 5.26
C THR A 167 -9.44 4.98 5.19
N SER A 168 -8.82 4.73 6.34
CA SER A 168 -7.45 4.22 6.35
C SER A 168 -7.40 2.78 5.86
N VAL A 169 -6.35 2.45 5.11
CA VAL A 169 -6.03 1.07 4.72
C VAL A 169 -5.57 0.23 5.92
N PHE A 170 -5.06 0.88 6.96
CA PHE A 170 -4.51 0.22 8.13
C PHE A 170 -5.44 0.38 9.32
N GLU A 171 -5.65 -0.73 10.04
CA GLU A 171 -6.32 -0.71 11.34
C GLU A 171 -5.33 -0.23 12.42
N ASN A 172 -4.07 -0.68 12.33
CA ASN A 172 -3.05 -0.34 13.30
C ASN A 172 -1.66 -0.33 12.66
N ILE A 173 -0.78 0.55 13.12
CA ILE A 173 0.60 0.70 12.65
C ILE A 173 1.49 0.86 13.88
N LYS A 174 2.56 0.09 13.92
CA LYS A 174 3.63 0.18 14.91
C LYS A 174 4.90 0.59 14.19
N ILE A 175 5.59 1.59 14.74
CA ILE A 175 6.86 2.08 14.23
C ILE A 175 7.85 2.02 15.39
N ASP A 176 8.85 1.16 15.26
CA ASP A 176 9.93 1.01 16.21
C ASP A 176 11.24 1.50 15.60
N ILE A 177 12.09 2.13 16.40
CA ILE A 177 13.42 2.60 15.96
C ILE A 177 14.48 1.86 16.78
N GLU A 178 15.16 0.91 16.15
CA GLU A 178 16.21 0.10 16.78
C GLU A 178 17.58 0.42 16.18
N LYS A 179 18.46 1.05 16.97
CA LYS A 179 19.84 1.37 16.55
C LYS A 179 19.89 2.05 15.17
N ASN A 180 19.00 3.01 14.95
CA ASN A 180 18.78 3.77 13.69
C ASN A 180 18.09 3.02 12.54
N LYS A 181 17.54 1.83 12.77
CA LYS A 181 16.68 1.15 11.80
C LYS A 181 15.23 1.38 12.15
N VAL A 182 14.46 1.83 11.17
CA VAL A 182 13.00 1.96 11.28
C VAL A 182 12.39 0.61 10.96
N LEU A 183 11.64 0.06 11.91
CA LEU A 183 10.87 -1.17 11.75
C LEU A 183 9.39 -0.79 11.77
N VAL A 184 8.67 -1.17 10.71
CA VAL A 184 7.24 -0.88 10.61
C VAL A 184 6.45 -2.18 10.60
N SER A 185 5.50 -2.32 11.51
CA SER A 185 4.55 -3.44 11.51
C SER A 185 3.14 -2.91 11.34
N VAL A 186 2.42 -3.41 10.34
CA VAL A 186 1.07 -2.96 10.00
C VAL A 186 0.04 -4.07 10.22
N LYS A 187 -1.13 -3.68 10.70
CA LYS A 187 -2.34 -4.49 10.70
C LYS A 187 -3.30 -3.88 9.68
N ILE A 188 -3.72 -4.68 8.73
CA ILE A 188 -4.55 -4.21 7.62
C ILE A 188 -6.01 -4.33 8.02
N LYS A 189 -6.79 -3.33 7.61
CA LYS A 189 -8.24 -3.33 7.77
C LYS A 189 -8.88 -4.32 6.78
N ASN A 190 -9.75 -5.19 7.29
CA ASN A 190 -10.53 -6.15 6.50
C ASN A 190 -11.70 -5.47 5.77
#